data_AF-A0A6M2AX55-F1
#
_entry.id   AF-A0A6M2AX55-F1
#
_cell.length_a   1.000
_cell.length_b   1.000
_cell.length_c   1.000
_cell.angle_alpha   90.00
_cell.angle_beta   90.00
_cell.angle_gamma   90.00
#
_symmetry.space_group_name_H-M   'P 1'
#
loop_
_entity.id
_entity.type
_entity.pdbx_description
1 polymer ?
#
loop_
_entity_poly.entity_id
_entity_poly.type
_entity_poly.pdbx_seq_one_letter_code
_entity_poly.pdbx_strand_id
1 'polypeptide(L)'
;MRWSSVSMYSLLAVAALILNGCSSHAPPPSGRFADSITVVAELNDQLSQWHGAPYRYGGLQPSGVDCSGFVFRTYRDRFGVVLPRTTADQTKIGTKVSRDELLPGDLVFFKTGSGENGLHVGIYDTADQFIHASTSQGVTRSSLDNVYWRKVYWQARRI
;
A
#
# COMPACT_ATOMS: atom_id res chain seq x y z
N MET A 1 -74.25 31.43 -13.90
CA MET A 1 -74.33 30.09 -13.26
C MET A 1 -72.93 29.48 -13.27
N ARG A 2 -72.35 29.35 -12.07
CA ARG A 2 -71.15 28.56 -11.72
C ARG A 2 -71.23 27.16 -12.33
N TRP A 3 -70.17 26.62 -12.94
CA TRP A 3 -69.73 25.23 -12.77
C TRP A 3 -68.23 25.14 -13.06
N SER A 4 -67.52 24.67 -12.05
CA SER A 4 -66.08 24.50 -11.93
C SER A 4 -65.61 23.18 -12.54
N SER A 5 -64.42 23.16 -13.12
CA SER A 5 -63.69 21.92 -13.43
C SER A 5 -62.21 22.14 -13.19
N VAL A 6 -61.78 21.85 -11.96
CA VAL A 6 -60.37 21.75 -11.60
C VAL A 6 -59.92 20.37 -12.04
N SER A 7 -59.10 20.29 -13.09
CA SER A 7 -58.45 19.04 -13.49
C SER A 7 -57.15 18.90 -12.72
N MET A 8 -57.18 17.99 -11.76
CA MET A 8 -56.11 17.62 -10.85
C MET A 8 -55.10 16.75 -11.60
N TYR A 9 -54.07 17.37 -12.19
CA TYR A 9 -52.94 16.61 -12.74
C TYR A 9 -51.98 16.26 -11.60
N SER A 10 -52.00 14.97 -11.25
CA SER A 10 -51.08 14.33 -10.33
C SER A 10 -49.63 14.57 -10.74
N LEU A 11 -48.93 15.39 -9.95
CA LEU A 11 -47.48 15.53 -10.00
C LEU A 11 -46.86 14.19 -9.55
N LEU A 12 -46.45 13.37 -10.53
CA LEU A 12 -45.52 12.26 -10.32
C LEU A 12 -44.18 12.85 -9.88
N ALA A 13 -43.94 12.89 -8.57
CA ALA A 13 -42.63 13.15 -8.00
C ALA A 13 -41.71 11.98 -8.32
N VAL A 14 -40.95 12.09 -9.42
CA VAL A 14 -39.81 11.20 -9.66
C VAL A 14 -38.71 11.64 -8.69
N ALA A 15 -38.63 10.96 -7.55
CA ALA A 15 -37.51 11.07 -6.63
C ALA A 15 -36.27 10.50 -7.34
N ALA A 16 -35.50 11.36 -7.99
CA ALA A 16 -34.16 11.04 -8.44
C ALA A 16 -33.28 10.81 -7.20
N LEU A 17 -33.16 9.56 -6.79
CA LEU A 17 -32.16 9.10 -5.83
C LEU A 17 -30.79 9.34 -6.45
N ILE A 18 -30.18 10.50 -6.14
CA ILE A 18 -28.77 10.75 -6.42
C ILE A 18 -27.98 9.84 -5.48
N LEU A 19 -27.68 8.63 -5.96
CA LEU A 19 -26.66 7.76 -5.37
C LEU A 19 -25.31 8.45 -5.55
N ASN A 20 -24.96 9.34 -4.63
CA ASN A 20 -23.57 9.74 -4.42
C ASN A 20 -22.85 8.52 -3.84
N GLY A 21 -22.41 7.62 -4.71
CA GLY A 21 -21.47 6.58 -4.34
C GLY A 21 -20.15 7.24 -4.01
N CYS A 22 -19.82 7.36 -2.72
CA CYS A 22 -18.47 7.64 -2.29
C CYS A 22 -17.58 6.44 -2.65
N SER A 23 -17.11 6.38 -3.90
CA SER A 23 -15.98 5.52 -4.24
C SER A 23 -14.75 6.17 -3.59
N SER A 24 -14.34 5.64 -2.43
CA SER A 24 -13.14 6.10 -1.73
C SER A 24 -11.91 5.61 -2.49
N HIS A 25 -11.62 6.24 -3.63
CA HIS A 25 -10.43 5.97 -4.43
C HIS A 25 -9.20 6.53 -3.70
N ALA A 26 -8.13 5.75 -3.61
CA ALA A 26 -6.87 6.25 -3.06
C ALA A 26 -6.38 7.48 -3.85
N PRO A 27 -5.77 8.49 -3.20
CA PRO A 27 -5.25 9.64 -3.91
C PRO A 27 -4.16 9.20 -4.92
N PRO A 28 -4.06 9.88 -6.07
CA PRO A 28 -2.99 9.60 -7.02
C PRO A 28 -1.63 9.86 -6.37
N PRO A 29 -0.58 9.13 -6.80
CA PRO A 29 0.77 9.38 -6.29
C PRO A 29 1.22 10.78 -6.67
N SER A 30 2.01 11.40 -5.79
CA SER A 30 2.43 12.80 -5.95
C SER A 30 3.94 12.96 -5.78
N GLY A 31 4.47 14.08 -6.29
CA GLY A 31 5.89 14.41 -6.18
C GLY A 31 6.79 13.31 -6.76
N ARG A 32 7.73 12.82 -5.96
CA ARG A 32 8.73 11.81 -6.37
C ARG A 32 8.14 10.44 -6.71
N PHE A 33 6.88 10.18 -6.35
CA PHE A 33 6.19 8.93 -6.66
C PHE A 33 5.26 9.01 -7.89
N ALA A 34 5.14 10.20 -8.51
CA ALA A 34 4.20 10.41 -9.61
C ALA A 34 4.56 9.61 -10.89
N ASP A 35 5.84 9.30 -11.08
CA ASP A 35 6.32 8.48 -12.20
C ASP A 35 6.65 7.05 -11.73
N SER A 36 5.76 6.11 -12.04
CA SER A 36 5.93 4.70 -11.71
C SER A 36 7.18 4.07 -12.34
N ILE A 37 7.64 4.54 -13.52
CA ILE A 37 8.84 3.98 -14.16
C ILE A 37 10.08 4.31 -13.31
N THR A 38 10.21 5.56 -12.90
CA THR A 38 11.30 6.00 -12.01
C THR A 38 11.25 5.27 -10.68
N VAL A 39 10.07 5.14 -10.05
CA VAL A 39 9.93 4.41 -8.78
C VAL A 39 10.40 2.96 -8.92
N VAL A 40 9.97 2.26 -9.97
CA VAL A 40 10.37 0.87 -10.21
C VAL A 40 11.87 0.75 -10.45
N ALA A 41 12.49 1.68 -11.18
CA ALA A 41 13.93 1.70 -11.37
C ALA A 41 14.69 1.83 -10.04
N GLU A 42 14.28 2.76 -9.18
CA GLU A 42 14.88 2.96 -7.86
C GLU A 42 14.70 1.76 -6.92
N LEU A 43 13.52 1.11 -6.96
CA LEU A 43 13.27 -0.12 -6.20
C LEU A 43 14.15 -1.28 -6.70
N ASN A 44 14.34 -1.40 -8.02
CA ASN A 44 15.23 -2.40 -8.61
C ASN A 44 16.70 -2.16 -8.23
N ASP A 45 17.15 -0.92 -8.25
CA ASP A 45 18.51 -0.55 -7.84
C ASP A 45 18.74 -0.86 -6.36
N GLN A 46 17.78 -0.52 -5.51
CA GLN A 46 17.85 -0.87 -4.09
C GLN A 46 17.84 -2.39 -3.87
N LEU A 47 16.94 -3.11 -4.51
CA LEU A 47 16.88 -4.57 -4.42
C LEU A 47 18.21 -5.18 -4.87
N SER A 48 18.77 -4.73 -6.00
CA SER A 48 20.03 -5.26 -6.53
C SER A 48 21.19 -5.06 -5.56
N GLN A 49 21.26 -3.91 -4.90
CA GLN A 49 22.32 -3.61 -3.92
C GLN A 49 22.18 -4.40 -2.61
N TRP A 50 20.94 -4.73 -2.22
CA TRP A 50 20.66 -5.38 -0.94
C TRP A 50 20.32 -6.86 -1.06
N HIS A 51 20.19 -7.40 -2.28
CA HIS A 51 19.71 -8.76 -2.52
C HIS A 51 20.48 -9.79 -1.67
N GLY A 52 19.74 -10.60 -0.93
CA GLY A 52 20.30 -11.63 -0.04
C GLY A 52 20.85 -11.10 1.29
N ALA A 53 20.84 -9.79 1.56
CA ALA A 53 21.22 -9.25 2.87
C ALA A 53 20.41 -9.95 3.97
N PRO A 54 21.07 -10.54 4.99
CA PRO A 54 20.40 -11.45 5.91
C PRO A 54 19.44 -10.71 6.84
N TYR A 55 18.38 -11.40 7.26
CA TYR A 55 17.46 -10.83 8.22
C TYR A 55 18.13 -10.67 9.60
N ARG A 56 18.08 -9.45 10.14
CA ARG A 56 18.49 -9.13 11.51
C ARG A 56 17.51 -8.15 12.14
N TYR A 57 16.83 -8.59 13.19
CA TYR A 57 15.91 -7.75 13.95
C TYR A 57 16.62 -6.49 14.47
N GLY A 58 16.04 -5.31 14.24
CA GLY A 58 16.63 -4.01 14.52
C GLY A 58 17.69 -3.56 13.50
N GLY A 59 18.13 -4.43 12.61
CA GLY A 59 19.20 -4.18 11.64
C GLY A 59 18.86 -3.09 10.62
N LEU A 60 19.89 -2.37 10.17
CA LEU A 60 19.80 -1.28 9.19
C LEU A 60 20.96 -1.31 8.19
N GLN A 61 21.74 -2.39 8.11
CA GLN A 61 22.99 -2.46 7.35
C GLN A 61 22.93 -3.60 6.33
N PRO A 62 23.74 -3.58 5.25
CA PRO A 62 23.79 -4.70 4.31
C PRO A 62 24.21 -6.03 4.94
N SER A 63 24.94 -6.00 6.06
CA SER A 63 25.29 -7.17 6.87
C SER A 63 24.11 -7.71 7.71
N GLY A 64 22.99 -7.02 7.75
CA GLY A 64 21.84 -7.36 8.57
C GLY A 64 20.76 -6.28 8.60
N VAL A 65 19.55 -6.63 8.15
CA VAL A 65 18.40 -5.71 8.08
C VAL A 65 17.10 -6.43 8.40
N ASP A 66 16.13 -5.77 9.03
CA ASP A 66 14.78 -6.32 9.19
C ASP A 66 13.80 -5.71 8.16
N CYS A 67 12.55 -6.17 8.18
CA CYS A 67 11.56 -5.77 7.18
C CYS A 67 11.30 -4.25 7.16
N SER A 68 11.01 -3.66 8.32
CA SER A 68 10.77 -2.22 8.44
C SER A 68 12.03 -1.38 8.27
N GLY A 69 13.19 -1.94 8.61
CA GLY A 69 14.50 -1.35 8.41
C GLY A 69 14.87 -1.30 6.93
N PHE A 70 14.57 -2.35 6.17
CA PHE A 70 14.78 -2.35 4.72
C PHE A 70 13.90 -1.29 4.05
N VAL A 71 12.62 -1.23 4.41
CA VAL A 71 11.68 -0.17 3.97
C VAL A 71 12.20 1.22 4.31
N PHE A 72 12.60 1.44 5.57
CA PHE A 72 13.19 2.69 6.04
C PHE A 72 14.40 3.10 5.20
N ARG A 73 15.32 2.16 4.95
CA ARG A 73 16.53 2.40 4.14
C ARG A 73 16.17 2.73 2.71
N THR A 74 15.26 1.99 2.08
CA THR A 74 14.84 2.24 0.69
C THR A 74 14.26 3.64 0.52
N TYR A 75 13.31 4.04 1.37
CA TYR A 75 12.68 5.35 1.24
C TYR A 75 13.64 6.50 1.51
N ARG A 76 14.53 6.34 2.50
CA ARG A 76 15.53 7.35 2.81
C ARG A 76 16.56 7.47 1.69
N ASP A 77 17.11 6.34 1.25
CA ASP A 77 18.27 6.30 0.35
C ASP A 77 17.88 6.57 -1.11
N ARG A 78 16.66 6.19 -1.55
CA ARG A 78 16.18 6.38 -2.93
C ARG A 78 15.28 7.57 -3.11
N PHE A 79 14.39 7.82 -2.14
CA PHE A 79 13.32 8.82 -2.29
C PHE A 79 13.52 10.04 -1.39
N GLY A 80 14.53 10.03 -0.51
CA GLY A 80 14.76 11.11 0.46
C GLY A 80 13.66 11.26 1.51
N VAL A 81 12.85 10.21 1.72
CA VAL A 81 11.72 10.21 2.66
C VAL A 81 12.10 9.43 3.91
N VAL A 82 11.97 10.07 5.08
CA VAL A 82 12.24 9.43 6.36
C VAL A 82 10.96 8.83 6.92
N LEU A 83 10.88 7.50 6.92
CA LEU A 83 9.77 6.77 7.51
C LEU A 83 10.02 6.48 9.01
N PRO A 84 8.98 6.17 9.80
CA PRO A 84 9.15 5.59 11.12
C PRO A 84 9.94 4.28 11.06
N ARG A 85 10.70 3.96 12.11
CA ARG A 85 11.58 2.79 12.13
C ARG A 85 10.82 1.47 12.25
N THR A 86 9.66 1.44 12.91
CA THR A 86 8.96 0.19 13.25
C THR A 86 7.85 -0.12 12.25
N THR A 87 7.57 -1.41 12.04
CA THR A 87 6.44 -1.84 11.20
C THR A 87 5.11 -1.29 11.73
N ALA A 88 4.92 -1.31 13.05
CA ALA A 88 3.69 -0.83 13.68
C ALA A 88 3.44 0.66 13.38
N ASP A 89 4.46 1.50 13.42
CA ASP A 89 4.30 2.93 13.12
C ASP A 89 4.19 3.20 11.62
N GLN A 90 4.87 2.41 10.78
CA GLN A 90 4.69 2.48 9.32
C GLN A 90 3.25 2.14 8.89
N THR A 91 2.50 1.34 9.66
CA THR A 91 1.07 1.08 9.36
C THR A 91 0.16 2.30 9.57
N LYS A 92 0.64 3.34 10.27
CA LYS A 92 -0.16 4.51 10.68
C LYS A 92 0.03 5.72 9.78
N ILE A 93 1.07 5.72 8.95
CA ILE A 93 1.38 6.83 8.03
C ILE A 93 0.69 6.65 6.67
N GLY A 94 0.61 7.75 5.93
CA GLY A 94 0.04 7.75 4.58
C GLY A 94 -1.46 7.43 4.54
N THR A 95 -1.95 7.14 3.34
CA THR A 95 -3.36 6.83 3.07
C THR A 95 -3.54 5.33 2.86
N LYS A 96 -4.64 4.75 3.36
CA LYS A 96 -4.99 3.35 3.05
C LYS A 96 -5.28 3.20 1.57
N VAL A 97 -4.78 2.12 0.97
CA VAL A 97 -5.01 1.77 -0.43
C VAL A 97 -5.59 0.35 -0.50
N SER A 98 -6.57 0.14 -1.37
CA SER A 98 -7.08 -1.20 -1.63
C SER A 98 -6.08 -1.99 -2.48
N ARG A 99 -6.16 -3.32 -2.49
CA ARG A 99 -5.16 -4.14 -3.18
C ARG A 99 -5.17 -3.92 -4.70
N ASP A 100 -6.35 -3.68 -5.28
CA ASP A 100 -6.57 -3.41 -6.70
C ASP A 100 -6.08 -2.02 -7.16
N GLU A 101 -5.81 -1.12 -6.22
CA GLU A 101 -5.30 0.23 -6.48
C GLU A 101 -3.80 0.37 -6.22
N LEU A 102 -3.10 -0.74 -5.94
CA LEU A 102 -1.68 -0.74 -5.62
C LEU A 102 -0.83 -0.19 -6.76
N LEU A 103 0.08 0.72 -6.41
CA LEU A 103 1.08 1.31 -7.30
C LEU A 103 2.48 1.08 -6.76
N PRO A 104 3.51 1.06 -7.63
CA PRO A 104 4.90 0.92 -7.19
C PRO A 104 5.23 1.94 -6.11
N GLY A 105 5.86 1.48 -5.03
CA GLY A 105 6.16 2.32 -3.87
C GLY A 105 5.03 2.42 -2.84
N ASP A 106 3.92 1.68 -2.96
CA ASP A 106 3.01 1.49 -1.83
C ASP A 106 3.61 0.51 -0.81
N LEU A 107 3.39 0.74 0.48
CA LEU A 107 3.77 -0.20 1.53
C LEU A 107 2.70 -1.27 1.69
N VAL A 108 3.08 -2.54 1.63
CA VAL A 108 2.19 -3.69 1.88
C VAL A 108 2.52 -4.34 3.21
N PHE A 109 1.49 -4.59 4.01
CA PHE A 109 1.60 -5.09 5.39
C PHE A 109 0.95 -6.45 5.55
N PHE A 110 1.56 -7.28 6.39
CA PHE A 110 1.14 -8.66 6.63
C PHE A 110 1.11 -8.99 8.12
N LYS A 111 0.25 -9.94 8.50
CA LYS A 111 0.17 -10.55 9.84
C LYS A 111 0.79 -11.95 9.80
N THR A 112 2.10 -12.02 9.97
CA THR A 112 2.89 -13.26 9.92
C THR A 112 2.96 -13.99 11.26
N GLY A 113 2.45 -13.39 12.33
CA GLY A 113 2.37 -13.96 13.68
C GLY A 113 1.39 -13.21 14.59
N SER A 114 1.56 -13.33 15.90
CA SER A 114 0.67 -12.72 16.90
C SER A 114 1.22 -11.39 17.45
N GLY A 115 0.32 -10.44 17.72
CA GLY A 115 0.65 -9.14 18.31
C GLY A 115 1.52 -8.24 17.41
N GLU A 116 2.22 -7.28 18.01
CA GLU A 116 3.08 -6.33 17.28
C GLU A 116 4.33 -7.01 16.69
N ASN A 117 4.80 -8.09 17.31
CA ASN A 117 5.91 -8.91 16.83
C ASN A 117 5.54 -9.76 15.60
N GLY A 118 4.24 -9.83 15.27
CA GLY A 118 3.71 -10.58 14.13
C GLY A 118 3.50 -9.74 12.87
N LEU A 119 3.99 -8.49 12.84
CA LEU A 119 3.82 -7.60 11.70
C LEU A 119 5.03 -7.66 10.75
N HIS A 120 4.73 -7.74 9.45
CA HIS A 120 5.72 -7.70 8.39
C HIS A 120 5.36 -6.63 7.37
N VAL A 121 6.36 -6.05 6.70
CA VAL A 121 6.18 -5.02 5.68
C VAL A 121 7.09 -5.25 4.49
N GLY A 122 6.61 -4.89 3.31
CA GLY A 122 7.38 -4.76 2.09
C GLY A 122 6.94 -3.56 1.27
N ILE A 123 7.64 -3.32 0.17
CA ILE A 123 7.32 -2.26 -0.79
C ILE A 123 6.75 -2.93 -2.03
N TYR A 124 5.51 -2.59 -2.39
CA TYR A 124 4.91 -3.01 -3.64
C TYR A 124 5.74 -2.51 -4.80
N ASP A 125 5.99 -3.42 -5.73
CA ASP A 125 6.75 -3.17 -6.94
C ASP A 125 5.75 -3.11 -8.10
N THR A 126 5.68 -4.15 -8.92
CA THR A 126 4.78 -4.26 -10.08
C THR A 126 4.26 -5.69 -10.19
N ALA A 127 3.16 -5.89 -10.91
CA ALA A 127 2.61 -7.21 -11.24
C ALA A 127 2.47 -8.14 -10.00
N ASP A 128 1.80 -7.63 -8.95
CA ASP A 128 1.60 -8.35 -7.68
C ASP A 128 2.92 -8.81 -7.02
N GLN A 129 4.05 -8.16 -7.33
CA GLN A 129 5.32 -8.39 -6.65
C GLN A 129 5.58 -7.30 -5.60
N PHE A 130 6.37 -7.66 -4.60
CA PHE A 130 6.86 -6.73 -3.60
C PHE A 130 8.26 -7.12 -3.14
N ILE A 131 9.05 -6.12 -2.73
CA ILE A 131 10.40 -6.31 -2.19
C ILE A 131 10.38 -6.18 -0.67
N HIS A 132 11.12 -7.04 0.02
CA HIS A 132 11.15 -7.07 1.48
C HIS A 132 12.38 -7.81 2.02
N ALA A 133 12.69 -7.63 3.30
CA ALA A 133 13.64 -8.50 4.01
C ALA A 133 12.91 -9.73 4.56
N SER A 134 13.03 -10.87 3.89
CA SER A 134 12.51 -12.18 4.34
C SER A 134 13.34 -12.74 5.49
N THR A 135 12.68 -13.32 6.50
CA THR A 135 13.37 -13.96 7.64
C THR A 135 14.20 -15.17 7.23
N SER A 136 13.82 -15.87 6.16
CA SER A 136 14.51 -17.08 5.68
C SER A 136 15.44 -16.83 4.49
N GLN A 137 15.13 -15.86 3.64
CA GLN A 137 15.84 -15.62 2.38
C GLN A 137 16.63 -14.30 2.35
N GLY A 138 16.55 -13.49 3.41
CA GLY A 138 17.10 -12.14 3.39
C GLY A 138 16.30 -11.21 2.47
N VAL A 139 16.90 -10.11 2.04
CA VAL A 139 16.25 -9.17 1.10
C VAL A 139 16.00 -9.84 -0.24
N THR A 140 14.73 -9.88 -0.64
CA THR A 140 14.27 -10.58 -1.84
C THR A 140 12.99 -9.95 -2.40
N ARG A 141 12.57 -10.43 -3.58
CA ARG A 141 11.27 -10.15 -4.20
C ARG A 141 10.35 -11.37 -4.02
N SER A 142 9.11 -11.12 -3.62
CA SER A 142 8.07 -12.12 -3.45
C SER A 142 6.79 -11.72 -4.19
N SER A 143 5.95 -12.71 -4.50
CA SER A 143 4.62 -12.49 -5.08
C SER A 143 3.54 -12.44 -4.01
N LEU A 144 2.63 -11.46 -4.11
CA LEU A 144 1.38 -11.36 -3.34
C LEU A 144 0.40 -12.51 -3.65
N ASP A 145 0.54 -13.17 -4.81
CA ASP A 145 -0.26 -14.34 -5.20
C ASP A 145 0.29 -15.66 -4.68
N ASN A 146 1.48 -15.64 -4.08
CA ASN A 146 1.96 -16.77 -3.31
C ASN A 146 0.95 -17.14 -2.21
N VAL A 147 0.67 -18.43 -2.05
CA VAL A 147 -0.34 -18.95 -1.10
C VAL A 147 -0.10 -18.45 0.33
N TYR A 148 1.17 -18.37 0.75
CA TYR A 148 1.52 -17.84 2.07
C TYR A 148 1.21 -16.35 2.17
N TRP A 149 1.78 -15.53 1.29
CA TRP A 149 1.62 -14.06 1.35
C TRP A 149 0.17 -13.63 1.18
N ARG A 150 -0.58 -14.29 0.29
CA ARG A 150 -2.02 -14.04 0.12
C ARG A 150 -2.81 -14.27 1.40
N LYS A 151 -2.49 -15.32 2.16
CA LYS A 151 -3.17 -15.66 3.42
C LYS A 151 -2.92 -14.63 4.52
N VAL A 152 -1.71 -14.07 4.57
CA VAL A 152 -1.28 -13.16 5.66
C VAL A 152 -1.36 -11.68 5.30
N TYR A 153 -1.73 -11.33 4.06
CA TYR A 153 -1.94 -9.95 3.63
C TYR A 153 -2.96 -9.24 4.52
N TRP A 154 -2.67 -7.99 4.91
CA TRP A 154 -3.50 -7.24 5.84
C TRP A 154 -3.98 -5.90 5.28
N GLN A 155 -3.08 -5.02 4.89
CA GLN A 155 -3.42 -3.68 4.40
C GLN A 155 -2.28 -3.11 3.56
N ALA A 156 -2.56 -2.04 2.81
CA ALA A 156 -1.53 -1.24 2.14
C ALA A 156 -1.64 0.25 2.48
N ARG A 157 -0.52 0.96 2.35
CA ARG A 157 -0.41 2.41 2.58
C ARG A 157 0.38 3.10 1.46
N ARG A 158 -0.17 4.18 0.94
CA ARG A 158 0.53 5.11 0.04
C ARG A 158 1.09 6.29 0.82
N ILE A 159 2.36 6.57 0.60
CA ILE A 159 3.10 7.66 1.26
C ILE A 159 2.99 8.94 0.43
#